data_AF-A0A949IRE3-F1
#
_entry.id   AF-A0A949IRE3-F1
#
_cell.length_a   1.000
_cell.length_b   1.000
_cell.length_c   1.000
_cell.angle_alpha   90.00
_cell.angle_beta   90.00
_cell.angle_gamma   90.00
#
_symmetry.space_group_name_H-M   'P 1'
#
loop_
_entity.id
_entity.type
_entity.pdbx_description
1 polymer ?
#
loop_
_entity_poly.entity_id
_entity_poly.type
_entity_poly.pdbx_seq_one_letter_code
_entity_poly.pdbx_strand_id
1 'polypeptide(L)'
;MIYLIEHPILKFALGIVVVVLGLSYGYKGWNAMVLGHFYYWSGFLPATLVSPWLIHLPPGKRSLVKKKEGMLAHMVIGPSFMLCCILFICAGCDLLGLPGTKNLNLVINGFNQAAPTSISFDENTGRYAFPIVNKSWNKVYKNFFQSKVSEDHDLLGRKIDKMYEAPDKDISGAQVQRANGK
;
A
#
# COMPACT_ATOMS: atom_id res chain seq x y z
N MET A 1 -7.00 21.79 15.18
CA MET A 1 -5.67 21.39 14.68
C MET A 1 -5.55 21.77 13.19
N ILE A 2 -5.64 23.06 12.87
CA ILE A 2 -5.59 23.59 11.47
C ILE A 2 -4.52 24.70 11.34
N TYR A 3 -4.09 25.31 12.46
CA TYR A 3 -3.24 26.50 12.45
C TYR A 3 -1.71 26.27 12.36
N LEU A 4 -1.22 25.03 12.40
CA LEU A 4 0.24 24.81 12.42
C LEU A 4 0.90 25.01 11.04
N ILE A 5 0.14 24.84 9.94
CA ILE A 5 0.67 24.89 8.56
C ILE A 5 0.57 26.30 7.95
N GLU A 6 -0.19 27.23 8.56
CA GLU A 6 -0.30 28.61 8.08
C GLU A 6 0.99 29.41 8.24
N HIS A 7 1.88 29.02 9.17
CA HIS A 7 3.16 29.71 9.34
C HIS A 7 4.17 29.21 8.30
N PRO A 8 4.56 30.04 7.29
CA PRO A 8 5.42 29.61 6.19
C PRO A 8 6.78 29.12 6.66
N ILE A 9 7.32 29.72 7.74
CA ILE A 9 8.58 29.33 8.36
C ILE A 9 8.48 27.93 8.97
N LEU A 10 7.36 27.60 9.62
CA LEU A 10 7.15 26.30 10.25
C LEU A 10 6.96 25.21 9.21
N LYS A 11 6.18 25.49 8.14
CA LYS A 11 6.03 24.60 6.98
C LYS A 11 7.39 24.31 6.33
N PHE A 12 8.21 25.34 6.13
CA PHE A 12 9.54 25.20 5.57
C PHE A 12 10.49 24.38 6.46
N ALA A 13 10.54 24.70 7.76
CA ALA A 13 11.35 23.96 8.72
C ALA A 13 10.95 22.48 8.81
N LEU A 14 9.64 22.18 8.85
CA LEU A 14 9.13 20.81 8.80
C LEU A 14 9.54 20.12 7.49
N GLY A 15 9.43 20.81 6.35
CA GLY A 15 9.88 20.29 5.06
C GLY A 15 11.34 19.85 5.08
N ILE A 16 12.24 20.68 5.61
CA ILE A 16 13.67 20.33 5.76
C ILE A 16 13.84 19.10 6.64
N VAL A 17 13.20 19.08 7.81
CA VAL A 17 13.33 17.95 8.74
C VAL A 17 12.86 16.65 8.10
N VAL A 18 11.74 16.68 7.37
CA VAL A 18 11.20 15.50 6.68
C VAL A 18 12.16 15.02 5.58
N VAL A 19 12.79 15.92 4.82
CA VAL A 19 13.83 15.56 3.83
C VAL A 19 15.04 14.91 4.51
N VAL A 20 15.53 15.47 5.62
CA VAL A 20 16.67 14.93 6.38
C VAL A 20 16.37 13.52 6.90
N LEU A 21 15.15 13.29 7.39
CA LEU A 21 14.69 11.94 7.77
C LEU A 21 14.71 10.99 6.57
N GLY A 22 14.21 11.43 5.41
CA GLY A 22 14.25 10.68 4.16
C GLY A 22 15.66 10.25 3.78
N LEU A 23 16.62 11.18 3.77
CA LEU A 23 18.03 10.87 3.52
C LEU A 23 18.61 9.87 4.52
N SER A 24 18.23 9.97 5.79
CA SER A 24 18.65 9.01 6.82
C SER A 24 18.06 7.62 6.60
N TYR A 25 16.82 7.51 6.10
CA TYR A 25 16.26 6.25 5.62
C TYR A 25 17.03 5.71 4.41
N GLY A 26 17.44 6.57 3.47
CA GLY A 26 18.27 6.19 2.32
C GLY A 26 19.60 5.57 2.75
N TYR A 27 20.30 6.19 3.70
CA TYR A 27 21.54 5.65 4.26
C TYR A 27 21.35 4.27 4.91
N LYS A 28 20.27 4.09 5.67
CA LYS A 28 19.94 2.79 6.29
C LYS A 28 19.50 1.75 5.26
N GLY A 29 18.73 2.16 4.26
CA GLY A 29 18.34 1.32 3.13
C GLY A 29 19.57 0.82 2.40
N TRP A 30 20.55 1.69 2.15
CA TRP A 30 21.83 1.30 1.55
C TRP A 30 22.57 0.30 2.42
N ASN A 31 22.72 0.56 3.71
CA ASN A 31 23.38 -0.37 4.63
C ASN A 31 22.65 -1.73 4.72
N ALA A 32 21.33 -1.74 4.72
CA ALA A 32 20.54 -2.98 4.77
C ALA A 32 20.56 -3.74 3.44
N MET A 33 20.51 -3.06 2.30
CA MET A 33 20.52 -3.68 0.96
C MET A 33 21.90 -4.10 0.48
N VAL A 34 22.95 -3.36 0.82
CA VAL A 34 24.31 -3.61 0.30
C VAL A 34 25.15 -4.37 1.32
N LEU A 35 25.14 -3.92 2.58
CA LEU A 35 25.93 -4.56 3.63
C LEU A 35 25.17 -5.69 4.34
N GLY A 36 23.84 -5.80 4.14
CA GLY A 36 23.03 -6.84 4.77
C GLY A 36 22.80 -6.64 6.27
N HIS A 37 23.12 -5.45 6.77
CA HIS A 37 23.13 -5.16 8.20
C HIS A 37 22.01 -4.19 8.54
N PHE A 38 21.20 -4.54 9.53
CA PHE A 38 20.25 -3.61 10.12
C PHE A 38 20.20 -3.76 11.64
N TYR A 39 19.83 -2.68 12.32
CA TYR A 39 19.61 -2.74 13.76
C TYR A 39 18.23 -3.32 14.03
N TYR A 40 18.10 -4.23 15.00
CA TYR A 40 16.83 -4.93 15.24
C TYR A 40 15.61 -4.00 15.37
N TRP A 41 15.78 -2.84 15.99
CA TRP A 41 14.75 -1.82 16.15
C TRP A 41 14.41 -1.03 14.88
N SER A 42 15.30 -1.04 13.88
CA SER A 42 15.03 -0.39 12.61
C SER A 42 14.19 -1.28 11.67
N GLY A 43 14.22 -2.61 11.84
CA GLY A 43 13.44 -3.55 11.01
C GLY A 43 11.94 -3.52 11.28
N PHE A 44 11.51 -2.83 12.34
CA PHE A 44 10.10 -2.57 12.63
C PHE A 44 9.66 -1.36 11.81
N LEU A 45 9.04 -1.65 10.65
CA LEU A 45 8.33 -0.71 9.79
C LEU A 45 7.43 0.26 10.60
N PRO A 46 7.03 1.43 10.05
CA PRO A 46 6.23 2.44 10.75
C PRO A 46 4.87 1.98 11.31
N ALA A 47 4.47 0.71 11.09
CA ALA A 47 3.24 0.12 11.61
C ALA A 47 3.33 -0.35 13.07
N THR A 48 4.53 -0.46 13.67
CA THR A 48 4.70 -0.95 15.04
C THR A 48 5.37 0.12 15.90
N LEU A 49 4.56 0.95 16.57
CA LEU A 49 4.70 1.72 17.83
C LEU A 49 6.06 2.29 18.31
N VAL A 50 7.16 2.14 17.58
CA VAL A 50 8.44 2.76 17.86
C VAL A 50 8.51 3.99 16.98
N SER A 51 8.54 5.14 17.63
CA SER A 51 8.62 6.45 16.99
C SER A 51 9.62 6.44 15.82
N PRO A 52 9.22 6.83 14.59
CA PRO A 52 10.10 6.92 13.42
C PRO A 52 11.37 7.74 13.67
N TRP A 53 11.37 8.58 14.71
CA TRP A 53 12.50 9.40 15.13
C TRP A 53 13.58 8.60 15.87
N LEU A 54 13.21 7.61 16.67
CA LEU A 54 14.15 6.85 17.52
C LEU A 54 15.02 5.90 16.71
N ILE A 55 14.53 5.43 15.56
CA ILE A 55 15.32 4.56 14.70
C ILE A 55 16.52 5.29 14.10
N HIS A 56 16.53 6.63 14.00
CA HIS A 56 17.62 7.42 13.39
C HIS A 56 18.80 7.68 14.32
N LEU A 57 18.65 7.40 15.61
CA LEU A 57 19.74 7.57 16.56
C LEU A 57 20.65 6.33 16.55
N PRO A 58 21.99 6.51 16.57
CA PRO A 58 22.91 5.40 16.69
C PRO A 58 22.74 4.74 18.07
N PRO A 59 22.82 3.41 18.16
CA PRO A 59 22.69 2.73 19.43
C PRO A 59 23.88 3.05 20.34
N GLY A 60 23.61 3.44 21.58
CA GLY A 60 24.64 3.66 22.59
C GLY A 60 25.33 2.37 23.04
N LYS A 61 26.49 2.48 23.69
CA LYS A 61 27.29 1.34 24.19
C LYS A 61 26.55 0.42 25.18
N ARG A 62 25.50 0.93 25.84
CA ARG A 62 24.62 0.18 26.77
C ARG A 62 23.26 -0.19 26.16
N SER A 63 23.12 -0.05 24.84
CA SER A 63 21.85 -0.29 24.15
C SER A 63 21.63 -1.78 23.89
N LEU A 64 20.39 -2.25 24.11
CA LEU A 64 19.94 -3.61 23.76
C LEU A 64 19.79 -3.81 22.23
N VAL A 65 20.08 -2.78 21.43
CA VAL A 65 19.97 -2.79 19.97
C VAL A 65 21.12 -3.64 19.40
N LYS A 66 20.80 -4.87 19.00
CA LYS A 66 21.74 -5.76 18.30
C LYS A 66 21.66 -5.56 16.78
N LYS A 67 22.80 -5.68 16.10
CA LYS A 67 22.83 -5.83 14.65
C LYS A 67 22.30 -7.21 14.28
N LYS A 68 21.43 -7.25 13.29
CA LYS A 68 20.98 -8.46 12.62
C LYS A 68 21.53 -8.42 11.21
N GLU A 69 22.11 -9.53 10.80
CA GLU A 69 22.68 -9.74 9.48
C GLU A 69 21.94 -10.91 8.86
N GLY A 70 21.62 -10.81 7.58
CA GLY A 70 20.99 -11.93 6.88
C GLY A 70 20.19 -11.51 5.66
N MET A 71 19.74 -12.52 4.90
CA MET A 71 19.06 -12.35 3.62
C MET A 71 17.76 -11.51 3.74
N LEU A 72 17.08 -11.55 4.89
CA LEU A 72 15.90 -10.74 5.17
C LEU A 72 16.21 -9.22 5.13
N ALA A 73 17.43 -8.82 5.49
CA ALA A 73 17.87 -7.43 5.41
C ALA A 73 17.86 -6.94 3.97
N HIS A 74 18.41 -7.74 3.05
CA HIS A 74 18.50 -7.44 1.63
C HIS A 74 17.13 -7.50 0.93
N MET A 75 16.33 -8.51 1.24
CA MET A 75 15.09 -8.77 0.48
C MET A 75 13.89 -7.95 0.94
N VAL A 76 13.83 -7.58 2.22
CA VAL A 76 12.62 -6.96 2.79
C VAL A 76 12.93 -5.61 3.42
N ILE A 77 13.89 -5.57 4.35
CA ILE A 77 14.13 -4.37 5.18
C ILE A 77 14.76 -3.23 4.37
N GLY A 78 15.77 -3.54 3.55
CA GLY A 78 16.44 -2.58 2.69
C GLY A 78 15.49 -1.91 1.68
N PRO A 79 14.74 -2.68 0.88
CA PRO A 79 13.74 -2.14 -0.03
C PRO A 79 12.66 -1.33 0.71
N SER A 80 12.24 -1.78 1.89
CA SER A 80 11.26 -1.05 2.72
C SER A 80 11.79 0.32 3.15
N PHE A 81 13.05 0.42 3.59
CA PHE A 81 13.67 1.70 3.92
C PHE A 81 13.85 2.61 2.71
N MET A 82 14.13 2.05 1.53
CA MET A 82 14.21 2.83 0.30
C MET A 82 12.85 3.39 -0.11
N LEU A 83 11.77 2.61 0.03
CA LEU A 83 10.41 3.11 -0.16
C LEU A 83 10.11 4.25 0.81
N CYS A 84 10.42 4.10 2.09
CA CYS A 84 10.28 5.18 3.08
C CYS A 84 11.12 6.41 2.69
N CYS A 85 12.38 6.24 2.28
CA CYS A 85 13.24 7.32 1.81
C CYS A 85 12.57 8.15 0.72
N ILE A 86 12.07 7.49 -0.33
CA ILE A 86 11.39 8.15 -1.45
C ILE A 86 10.15 8.91 -0.97
N LEU A 87 9.30 8.27 -0.15
CA LEU A 87 8.06 8.89 0.34
C LEU A 87 8.34 10.11 1.24
N PHE A 88 9.32 10.04 2.13
CA PHE A 88 9.69 11.15 3.00
C PHE A 88 10.32 12.29 2.19
N ILE A 89 11.20 12.00 1.23
CA ILE A 89 11.78 13.04 0.36
C ILE A 89 10.68 13.73 -0.45
N CYS A 90 9.76 12.98 -1.07
CA CYS A 90 8.65 13.53 -1.82
C CYS A 90 7.77 14.44 -0.95
N ALA A 91 7.38 13.96 0.24
CA ALA A 91 6.56 14.73 1.16
C ALA A 91 7.27 15.99 1.68
N GLY A 92 8.59 15.90 1.94
CA GLY A 92 9.41 17.04 2.32
C GLY A 92 9.52 18.07 1.19
N CYS A 93 9.71 17.63 -0.05
CA CYS A 93 9.70 18.49 -1.23
C CYS A 93 8.36 19.22 -1.38
N ASP A 94 7.23 18.54 -1.23
CA ASP A 94 5.89 19.16 -1.32
C ASP A 94 5.67 20.23 -0.23
N LEU A 95 6.19 20.01 0.99
CA LEU A 95 6.15 21.01 2.05
C LEU A 95 7.06 22.22 1.76
N LEU A 96 8.18 22.02 1.06
CA LEU A 96 9.07 23.09 0.62
C LEU A 96 8.56 23.85 -0.61
N GLY A 97 7.42 23.45 -1.20
CA GLY A 97 6.89 24.03 -2.43
C GLY A 97 7.55 23.51 -3.71
N LEU A 98 8.32 22.42 -3.61
CA LEU A 98 8.90 21.71 -4.75
C LEU A 98 7.92 20.63 -5.26
N PRO A 99 7.99 20.23 -6.54
CA PRO A 99 7.05 19.28 -7.15
C PRO A 99 7.32 17.82 -6.75
N GLY A 100 7.27 17.48 -5.46
CA GLY A 100 7.55 16.13 -4.93
C GLY A 100 6.56 15.07 -5.40
N THR A 101 5.28 15.24 -5.08
CA THR A 101 4.19 14.34 -5.47
C THR A 101 4.00 14.29 -6.99
N LYS A 102 4.21 15.42 -7.69
CA LYS A 102 4.15 15.47 -9.17
C LYS A 102 5.22 14.58 -9.80
N ASN A 103 6.46 14.67 -9.33
CA ASN A 103 7.55 13.81 -9.80
C ASN A 103 7.33 12.34 -9.44
N LEU A 104 6.82 12.06 -8.24
CA LEU A 104 6.51 10.70 -7.82
C LEU A 104 5.43 10.05 -8.71
N ASN A 105 4.36 10.78 -9.02
CA ASN A 105 3.32 10.30 -9.93
C ASN A 105 3.87 10.05 -11.34
N LEU A 106 4.76 10.92 -11.83
CA LEU A 106 5.38 10.76 -13.14
C LEU A 106 6.23 9.49 -13.21
N VAL A 107 6.99 9.17 -12.14
CA VAL A 107 7.74 7.91 -12.05
C VAL A 107 6.82 6.70 -11.97
N ILE A 108 5.79 6.75 -11.11
CA ILE A 108 4.81 5.65 -10.96
C ILE A 108 4.06 5.38 -12.27
N ASN A 109 3.75 6.43 -13.03
CA ASN A 109 3.06 6.34 -14.31
C ASN A 109 4.00 6.05 -15.49
N GLY A 110 5.28 5.72 -15.25
CA GLY A 110 6.23 5.38 -16.31
C GLY A 110 6.49 6.54 -17.28
N PHE A 111 6.64 7.75 -16.76
CA PHE A 111 6.82 9.01 -17.52
C PHE A 111 5.60 9.44 -18.36
N ASN A 112 4.45 8.77 -18.22
CA ASN A 112 3.22 9.18 -18.89
C ASN A 112 2.48 10.25 -18.08
N GLN A 113 2.48 11.48 -18.59
CA GLN A 113 1.79 12.62 -17.95
C GLN A 113 0.26 12.61 -18.12
N ALA A 114 -0.26 11.86 -19.09
CA ALA A 114 -1.70 11.75 -19.34
C ALA A 114 -2.38 10.71 -18.42
N ALA A 115 -1.59 9.91 -17.70
CA ALA A 115 -2.10 8.91 -16.79
C ALA A 115 -2.68 9.56 -15.52
N PRO A 116 -3.73 8.97 -14.92
CA PRO A 116 -4.35 9.50 -13.71
C PRO A 116 -3.34 9.60 -12.56
N THR A 117 -3.47 10.64 -11.73
CA THR A 117 -2.59 10.87 -10.58
C THR A 117 -2.79 9.81 -9.50
N SER A 118 -1.69 9.22 -9.04
CA SER A 118 -1.67 8.18 -8.00
C SER A 118 -1.85 8.76 -6.60
N ILE A 119 -1.20 9.90 -6.36
CA ILE A 119 -1.20 10.65 -5.10
C ILE A 119 -1.50 12.11 -5.45
N SER A 120 -2.37 12.77 -4.70
CA SER A 120 -2.65 14.20 -4.86
C SER A 120 -2.35 14.92 -3.56
N PHE A 121 -1.52 15.96 -3.63
CA PHE A 121 -1.21 16.84 -2.51
C PHE A 121 -1.88 18.20 -2.73
N ASP A 122 -2.61 18.68 -1.73
CA ASP A 122 -3.17 20.02 -1.71
C ASP A 122 -2.26 20.94 -0.88
N GLU A 123 -1.61 21.88 -1.55
CA GLU A 123 -0.64 22.81 -0.96
C GLU A 123 -1.27 23.77 0.07
N ASN A 124 -2.57 24.05 -0.06
CA ASN A 124 -3.31 24.97 0.80
C ASN A 124 -3.74 24.31 2.10
N THR A 125 -4.16 23.04 2.04
CA THR A 125 -4.63 22.30 3.22
C THR A 125 -3.57 21.37 3.82
N GLY A 126 -2.46 21.14 3.11
CA GLY A 126 -1.41 20.19 3.49
C GLY A 126 -1.89 18.74 3.49
N ARG A 127 -3.03 18.44 2.86
CA ARG A 127 -3.65 17.11 2.87
C ARG A 127 -3.18 16.28 1.68
N TYR A 128 -2.86 15.02 1.97
CA TYR A 128 -2.65 14.00 0.96
C TYR A 128 -3.95 13.24 0.71
N ALA A 129 -4.30 13.08 -0.56
CA ALA A 129 -5.35 12.17 -1.01
C ALA A 129 -4.74 11.10 -1.93
N PHE A 130 -5.32 9.90 -1.87
CA PHE A 130 -4.85 8.73 -2.60
C PHE A 130 -5.97 8.21 -3.51
N PRO A 131 -6.20 8.84 -4.68
CA PRO A 131 -7.31 8.48 -5.58
C PRO A 131 -7.27 7.03 -6.05
N ILE A 132 -6.07 6.48 -6.25
CA ILE A 132 -5.91 5.07 -6.67
C ILE A 132 -6.37 4.11 -5.59
N VAL A 133 -6.06 4.36 -4.31
CA VAL A 133 -6.50 3.48 -3.23
C VAL A 133 -8.03 3.45 -3.18
N ASN A 134 -8.68 4.59 -3.33
CA ASN A 134 -10.14 4.65 -3.34
C ASN A 134 -10.74 3.90 -4.56
N LYS A 135 -10.16 4.06 -5.76
CA LYS A 135 -10.59 3.32 -6.96
C LYS A 135 -10.37 1.81 -6.84
N SER A 136 -9.20 1.40 -6.37
CA SER A 136 -8.82 0.00 -6.20
C SER A 136 -9.62 -0.66 -5.08
N TRP A 137 -9.83 0.02 -3.95
CA TRP A 137 -10.64 -0.49 -2.84
C TRP A 137 -12.08 -0.76 -3.28
N ASN A 138 -12.69 0.14 -4.05
CA ASN A 138 -14.03 -0.09 -4.60
C ASN A 138 -14.07 -1.31 -5.53
N LYS A 139 -13.01 -1.56 -6.31
CA LYS A 139 -12.91 -2.74 -7.19
C LYS A 139 -12.70 -4.04 -6.39
N VAL A 140 -11.84 -4.01 -5.38
CA VAL A 140 -11.58 -5.14 -4.47
C VAL A 140 -12.84 -5.47 -3.66
N TYR A 141 -13.50 -4.47 -3.08
CA TYR A 141 -14.72 -4.66 -2.31
C TYR A 141 -15.84 -5.29 -3.15
N LYS A 142 -16.04 -4.81 -4.38
CA LYS A 142 -17.01 -5.41 -5.31
C LYS A 142 -16.66 -6.87 -5.64
N ASN A 143 -15.39 -7.15 -5.92
CA ASN A 143 -14.97 -8.49 -6.35
C ASN A 143 -14.88 -9.52 -5.23
N PHE A 144 -14.64 -9.11 -3.98
CA PHE A 144 -14.48 -10.03 -2.84
C PHE A 144 -15.69 -10.10 -1.91
N PHE A 145 -16.45 -8.99 -1.77
CA PHE A 145 -17.57 -8.93 -0.82
C PHE A 145 -18.94 -8.84 -1.51
N GLN A 146 -19.02 -8.36 -2.76
CA GLN A 146 -20.26 -8.41 -3.56
C GLN A 146 -20.34 -9.60 -4.52
N SER A 147 -19.28 -10.41 -4.64
CA SER A 147 -19.36 -11.74 -5.22
C SER A 147 -20.09 -12.69 -4.25
N LYS A 148 -21.34 -12.39 -3.89
CA LYS A 148 -22.25 -13.48 -3.53
C LYS A 148 -22.34 -14.33 -4.78
N VAL A 149 -21.89 -15.57 -4.64
CA VAL A 149 -21.89 -16.65 -5.64
C VAL A 149 -23.13 -16.51 -6.51
N SER A 150 -22.94 -16.05 -7.75
CA SER A 150 -23.92 -16.28 -8.80
C SER A 150 -23.73 -17.74 -9.17
N GLU A 151 -24.55 -18.62 -8.60
CA GLU A 151 -24.53 -20.06 -8.88
C GLU A 151 -24.87 -20.38 -10.36
N ASP A 152 -25.25 -19.37 -11.15
CA ASP A 152 -25.63 -19.50 -12.55
C ASP A 152 -24.45 -19.43 -13.53
N HIS A 153 -23.25 -19.06 -13.08
CA HIS A 153 -22.09 -18.88 -13.95
C HIS A 153 -20.86 -19.63 -13.44
N ASP A 154 -20.31 -20.49 -14.30
CA ASP A 154 -19.07 -21.21 -14.05
C ASP A 154 -17.88 -20.22 -13.91
N LEU A 155 -16.72 -20.67 -13.38
CA LEU A 155 -15.52 -19.84 -13.11
C LEU A 155 -14.98 -19.05 -14.33
N LEU A 156 -15.45 -19.37 -15.54
CA LEU A 156 -15.15 -18.70 -16.81
C LEU A 156 -16.32 -17.86 -17.37
N GLY A 157 -17.36 -17.58 -16.57
CA GLY A 157 -18.48 -16.70 -16.92
C GLY A 157 -19.51 -17.27 -17.89
N ARG A 158 -19.47 -18.58 -18.20
CA ARG A 158 -20.48 -19.23 -19.07
C ARG A 158 -21.75 -19.55 -18.27
N LYS A 159 -22.92 -19.30 -18.84
CA LYS A 159 -24.22 -19.71 -18.25
C LYS A 159 -24.30 -21.24 -18.20
N ILE A 160 -24.62 -21.79 -17.04
CA ILE A 160 -24.83 -23.23 -16.87
C ILE A 160 -26.28 -23.54 -17.27
N ASP A 161 -26.54 -23.73 -18.57
CA ASP A 161 -27.92 -23.90 -19.07
C ASP A 161 -28.52 -25.30 -18.81
N LYS A 162 -27.83 -26.22 -18.13
CA LYS A 162 -28.37 -27.56 -17.80
C LYS A 162 -27.83 -28.06 -16.47
N MET A 163 -28.53 -27.78 -15.38
CA MET A 163 -28.56 -28.74 -14.28
C MET A 163 -29.40 -29.93 -14.77
N TYR A 164 -28.85 -31.14 -14.66
CA TYR A 164 -29.63 -32.36 -14.91
C TYR A 164 -30.91 -32.29 -14.08
N GLU A 165 -32.08 -32.36 -14.71
CA GLU A 165 -33.34 -32.55 -13.99
C GLU A 165 -33.20 -33.83 -13.17
N ALA A 166 -33.24 -33.69 -11.86
CA ALA A 166 -33.33 -34.84 -10.97
C ALA A 166 -34.60 -35.61 -11.35
N PRO A 167 -34.55 -36.93 -11.56
CA PRO A 167 -35.77 -37.69 -11.80
C PRO A 167 -36.64 -37.58 -10.54
N ASP A 168 -37.81 -36.95 -10.67
CA ASP A 168 -38.85 -36.94 -9.64
C ASP A 168 -39.23 -38.42 -9.37
N LYS A 169 -38.62 -38.99 -8.35
CA LYS A 169 -39.00 -40.28 -7.79
C LYS A 169 -39.98 -39.99 -6.66
N ASP A 170 -41.17 -40.57 -6.75
CA ASP A 170 -42.08 -40.56 -5.62
C ASP A 170 -41.53 -41.46 -4.49
N ILE A 171 -42.10 -41.40 -3.29
CA ILE A 171 -41.57 -42.02 -2.06
C ILE A 171 -41.43 -43.57 -2.18
N SER A 172 -42.03 -44.17 -3.19
CA SER A 172 -41.95 -45.61 -3.55
C SER A 172 -40.92 -45.94 -4.64
N GLY A 173 -40.19 -44.96 -5.19
CA GLY A 173 -39.04 -45.17 -6.09
C GLY A 173 -39.36 -45.39 -7.57
N ALA A 174 -40.62 -45.29 -8.00
CA ALA A 174 -41.00 -45.41 -9.42
C ALA A 174 -40.92 -44.06 -10.17
N GLN A 175 -40.49 -44.09 -11.44
CA GLN A 175 -40.40 -42.88 -12.29
C GLN A 175 -41.77 -42.48 -12.82
N VAL A 176 -42.16 -41.21 -12.64
CA VAL A 176 -43.43 -40.67 -13.15
C VAL A 176 -43.22 -40.14 -14.57
N GLN A 177 -43.84 -40.77 -15.57
CA GLN A 177 -43.92 -40.20 -16.93
C GLN A 177 -45.03 -39.15 -16.96
N ARG A 178 -44.69 -37.87 -17.19
CA ARG A 178 -45.69 -36.84 -17.49
C ARG A 178 -46.13 -36.97 -18.94
N ALA A 179 -47.43 -37.13 -19.17
CA ALA A 179 -48.02 -37.12 -20.50
C ALA A 179 -47.95 -35.69 -21.08
N ASN A 180 -47.36 -35.55 -22.28
CA ASN A 180 -47.36 -34.28 -23.02
C ASN A 180 -48.79 -33.97 -23.52
N GLY A 181 -49.40 -32.92 -22.98
CA GLY A 181 -50.56 -32.27 -23.57
C GLY A 181 -50.12 -31.36 -24.72
N LYS A 182 -50.85 -31.42 -25.85
CA LYS A 182 -50.68 -30.54 -27.02
C LYS A 182 -50.98 -29.08 -26.68
#